data_AF-A0A7J8CGT0-F1
#
_entry.id   AF-A0A7J8CGT0-F1
#
_cell.length_a   1.000
_cell.length_b   1.000
_cell.length_c   1.000
_cell.angle_alpha   90.00
_cell.angle_beta   90.00
_cell.angle_gamma   90.00
#
_symmetry.space_group_name_H-M   'P 1'
#
loop_
_entity.id
_entity.type
_entity.pdbx_description
1 polymer ?
#
loop_
_entity_poly.entity_id
_entity_poly.type
_entity_poly.pdbx_seq_one_letter_code
_entity_poly.pdbx_strand_id
1 'polypeptide(L)'
;MIPTEAKESMDKNKMGLKGPLKTPIAAGHPSMNLLLRKTFDLYANVRPCVSIEGYKTPYHDVDIVTIRENTEGEYSGIEHVIVDGVVQSIKLITEEASRRIAEFAFEYARNNHRSNVTAVHKANIMRMSDGLFLQKCREVAENCKDIKFNEMYLDTVCLNMVQDPSQFDVLVMPNLYGDILSDLCAGLIGGLGVTPSGNIGANGVAIFESVHGTAPDIAGTDMANPTALLLSAVMMLRHMGLASHAAKIEAACFATIKDGKSLTKDLGGSAKCSDFTEEICRRVKDLD
;
A
#
# COMPACT_ATOMS: atom_id res chain seq x y z
N MET A 1 4.63 -21.31 10.05
CA MET A 1 5.17 -20.30 10.98
C MET A 1 6.39 -19.68 10.34
N ILE A 2 6.67 -18.38 10.55
CA ILE A 2 7.90 -17.75 10.05
C ILE A 2 9.12 -18.31 10.82
N PRO A 3 10.32 -18.39 10.22
CA PRO A 3 11.53 -18.81 10.94
C PRO A 3 11.75 -17.97 12.21
N THR A 4 12.17 -18.62 13.30
CA THR A 4 12.33 -17.98 14.62
C THR A 4 13.27 -16.78 14.55
N GLU A 5 14.39 -16.90 13.83
CA GLU A 5 15.37 -15.83 13.67
C GLU A 5 14.76 -14.56 13.03
N ALA A 6 13.88 -14.72 12.05
CA ALA A 6 13.19 -13.59 11.42
C ALA A 6 12.20 -12.93 12.40
N LYS A 7 11.50 -13.73 13.21
CA LYS A 7 10.62 -13.21 14.24
C LYS A 7 11.38 -12.42 15.31
N GLU A 8 12.45 -13.00 15.84
CA GLU A 8 13.30 -12.36 16.85
C GLU A 8 13.95 -11.08 16.32
N SER A 9 14.40 -11.06 15.06
CA SER A 9 14.94 -9.86 14.43
C SER A 9 13.88 -8.75 14.34
N MET A 10 12.66 -9.07 13.93
CA MET A 10 11.58 -8.10 13.86
C MET A 10 11.13 -7.63 15.24
N ASP A 11 11.05 -8.53 16.22
CA ASP A 11 10.71 -8.21 17.60
C ASP A 11 11.76 -7.29 18.23
N LYS A 12 13.04 -7.41 17.86
CA LYS A 12 14.12 -6.54 18.32
C LYS A 12 14.15 -5.19 17.61
N ASN A 13 14.10 -5.20 16.28
CA ASN A 13 14.37 -4.02 15.46
C ASN A 13 13.12 -3.19 15.16
N LYS A 14 11.93 -3.81 15.21
CA LYS A 14 10.61 -3.26 14.89
C LYS A 14 10.42 -2.77 13.45
N MET A 15 11.48 -2.50 12.71
CA MET A 15 11.45 -2.06 11.32
C MET A 15 11.92 -3.18 10.38
N GLY A 16 11.17 -3.39 9.30
CA GLY A 16 11.51 -4.34 8.25
C GLY A 16 11.39 -3.73 6.86
N LEU A 17 12.37 -4.01 5.99
CA LEU A 17 12.26 -3.81 4.55
C LEU A 17 12.23 -5.18 3.86
N LYS A 18 11.15 -5.47 3.14
CA LYS A 18 10.85 -6.81 2.61
C LYS A 18 10.68 -6.76 1.11
N GLY A 19 11.43 -7.58 0.38
CA GLY A 19 11.19 -7.83 -1.05
C GLY A 19 9.92 -8.66 -1.32
N PRO A 20 9.63 -8.98 -2.58
CA PRO A 20 8.50 -9.82 -2.93
C PRO A 20 8.71 -11.27 -2.47
N LEU A 21 7.66 -11.89 -1.94
CA LEU A 21 7.64 -13.29 -1.52
C LEU A 21 6.74 -14.09 -2.45
N LYS A 22 7.17 -15.30 -2.86
CA LYS A 22 6.36 -16.18 -3.71
C LYS A 22 5.22 -16.80 -2.88
N THR A 23 4.00 -16.70 -3.39
CA THR A 23 2.81 -17.36 -2.82
C THR A 23 2.32 -18.44 -3.78
N PRO A 24 2.12 -19.70 -3.33
CA PRO A 24 1.50 -20.74 -4.13
C PRO A 24 0.03 -20.40 -4.46
N ILE A 25 -0.45 -20.75 -5.66
CA ILE A 25 -1.84 -20.55 -6.08
C ILE A 25 -2.63 -21.86 -5.88
N ALA A 26 -3.81 -21.77 -5.27
CA ALA A 26 -4.82 -22.83 -5.13
C ALA A 26 -4.43 -24.14 -4.38
N ALA A 27 -3.17 -24.30 -3.96
CA ALA A 27 -2.72 -25.39 -3.09
C ALA A 27 -1.43 -25.00 -2.35
N GLY A 28 -1.28 -25.42 -1.09
CA GLY A 28 -0.06 -25.25 -0.30
C GLY A 28 -0.24 -24.43 0.98
N HIS A 29 0.85 -23.81 1.44
CA HIS A 29 0.88 -23.08 2.70
C HIS A 29 0.15 -21.73 2.57
N PRO A 30 -0.47 -21.21 3.66
CA PRO A 30 -1.06 -19.89 3.66
C PRO A 30 -0.04 -18.82 3.27
N SER A 31 -0.50 -17.77 2.58
CA SER A 31 0.33 -16.65 2.12
C SER A 31 1.26 -16.14 3.23
N MET A 32 2.56 -16.06 2.95
CA MET A 32 3.54 -15.55 3.91
C MET A 32 3.25 -14.10 4.30
N ASN A 33 2.70 -13.30 3.39
CA ASN A 33 2.28 -11.93 3.69
C ASN A 33 1.14 -11.93 4.73
N LEU A 34 0.15 -12.82 4.59
CA LEU A 34 -0.92 -13.00 5.57
C LEU A 34 -0.37 -13.45 6.93
N LEU A 35 0.59 -14.38 6.92
CA LEU A 35 1.22 -14.87 8.14
C LEU A 35 1.99 -13.77 8.87
N LEU A 36 2.75 -12.93 8.15
CA LEU A 36 3.47 -11.79 8.73
C LEU A 36 2.51 -10.77 9.33
N ARG A 37 1.43 -10.44 8.61
CA ARG A 37 0.38 -9.50 9.08
C ARG A 37 -0.25 -9.95 10.38
N LYS A 38 -0.61 -11.24 10.47
CA LYS A 38 -1.17 -11.82 11.72
C LYS A 38 -0.13 -11.91 12.83
N THR A 39 1.11 -12.28 12.52
CA THR A 39 2.17 -12.48 13.53
C THR A 39 2.56 -11.16 14.21
N PHE A 40 2.60 -10.07 13.45
CA PHE A 40 3.02 -8.76 13.94
C PHE A 40 1.87 -7.74 14.07
N ASP A 41 0.63 -8.21 13.94
CA ASP A 41 -0.58 -7.37 14.01
C ASP A 41 -0.47 -6.12 13.11
N LEU A 42 -0.06 -6.32 11.84
CA LEU A 42 0.16 -5.25 10.86
C LEU A 42 -1.17 -4.78 10.26
N TYR A 43 -1.97 -4.09 11.06
CA TYR A 43 -3.37 -3.78 10.77
C TYR A 43 -3.63 -2.73 9.70
N ALA A 44 -2.67 -1.84 9.43
CA ALA A 44 -2.83 -0.78 8.44
C ALA A 44 -1.88 -0.98 7.27
N ASN A 45 -2.40 -1.26 6.09
CA ASN A 45 -1.62 -1.21 4.85
C ASN A 45 -1.79 0.18 4.21
N VAL A 46 -0.67 0.85 3.95
CA VAL A 46 -0.60 2.20 3.38
C VAL A 46 0.10 2.13 2.03
N ARG A 47 -0.54 2.65 1.00
CA ARG A 47 -0.01 2.72 -0.38
C ARG A 47 -0.26 4.12 -0.95
N PRO A 48 0.74 5.02 -0.92
CA PRO A 48 0.68 6.28 -1.62
C PRO A 48 0.94 6.06 -3.12
N CYS A 49 0.09 6.64 -3.97
CA CYS A 49 0.19 6.61 -5.41
C CYS A 49 0.30 8.05 -5.91
N VAL A 50 1.50 8.44 -6.34
CA VAL A 50 1.80 9.77 -6.87
C VAL A 50 2.26 9.64 -8.32
N SER A 51 1.73 10.48 -9.20
CA SER A 51 2.17 10.54 -10.60
C SER A 51 3.64 10.90 -10.68
N ILE A 52 4.41 10.18 -11.50
CA ILE A 52 5.85 10.34 -11.58
C ILE A 52 6.20 11.17 -12.82
N GLU A 53 6.80 12.33 -12.60
CA GLU A 53 7.26 13.19 -13.69
C GLU A 53 8.30 12.44 -14.55
N GLY A 54 8.09 12.43 -15.87
CA GLY A 54 8.92 11.67 -16.82
C GLY A 54 8.36 10.30 -17.21
N TYR A 55 7.48 9.71 -16.40
CA TYR A 55 6.82 8.44 -16.72
C TYR A 55 5.40 8.68 -17.20
N LYS A 56 5.19 8.59 -18.52
CA LYS A 56 3.92 8.99 -19.13
C LYS A 56 2.84 7.95 -18.92
N THR A 57 1.75 8.37 -18.28
CA THR A 57 0.47 7.66 -18.25
C THR A 57 -0.65 8.60 -18.71
N PRO A 58 -1.87 8.11 -18.93
CA PRO A 58 -3.03 8.98 -19.19
C PRO A 58 -3.40 9.92 -18.04
N TYR A 59 -2.87 9.71 -16.83
CA TYR A 59 -3.19 10.47 -15.62
C TYR A 59 -1.92 11.18 -15.11
N HIS A 60 -1.98 12.48 -14.85
CA HIS A 60 -0.76 13.30 -14.68
C HIS A 60 -0.64 13.99 -13.31
N ASP A 61 -1.71 13.95 -12.53
CA ASP A 61 -1.90 14.70 -11.28
C ASP A 61 -2.48 13.84 -10.15
N VAL A 62 -2.28 12.51 -10.23
CA VAL A 62 -2.65 11.58 -9.16
C VAL A 62 -1.77 11.81 -7.93
N ASP A 63 -2.38 12.03 -6.77
CA ASP A 63 -1.72 12.03 -5.45
C ASP A 63 -2.67 11.48 -4.37
N ILE A 64 -2.85 10.15 -4.37
CA ILE A 64 -3.85 9.46 -3.55
C ILE A 64 -3.14 8.51 -2.59
N VAL A 65 -3.62 8.43 -1.35
CA VAL A 65 -3.16 7.41 -0.39
C VAL A 65 -4.30 6.47 -0.05
N THR A 66 -4.13 5.18 -0.35
CA THR A 66 -5.05 4.16 0.12
C THR A 66 -4.58 3.61 1.47
N ILE A 67 -5.48 3.61 2.44
CA ILE A 67 -5.32 3.03 3.79
C ILE A 67 -6.30 1.87 3.91
N ARG A 68 -5.74 0.67 3.92
CA ARG A 68 -6.47 -0.59 3.91
C ARG A 68 -6.38 -1.27 5.27
N GLU A 69 -7.54 -1.66 5.81
CA GLU A 69 -7.61 -2.60 6.93
C GLU A 69 -7.01 -3.94 6.50
N ASN A 70 -6.11 -4.51 7.31
CA ASN A 70 -5.20 -5.56 6.85
C ASN A 70 -5.24 -6.85 7.71
N THR A 71 -6.17 -6.96 8.67
CA THR A 71 -6.31 -8.11 9.58
C THR A 71 -7.59 -8.93 9.37
N GLU A 72 -8.67 -8.32 8.90
CA GLU A 72 -10.01 -8.93 8.81
C GLU A 72 -10.67 -8.72 7.44
N GLY A 73 -11.99 -8.56 7.37
CA GLY A 73 -12.76 -8.44 6.14
C GLY A 73 -12.99 -9.78 5.44
N GLU A 74 -13.00 -9.74 4.12
CA GLU A 74 -13.15 -10.90 3.25
C GLU A 74 -11.94 -11.86 3.34
N TYR A 75 -10.84 -11.39 3.92
CA TYR A 75 -9.58 -12.14 4.06
C TYR A 75 -9.50 -12.89 5.40
N SER A 76 -10.65 -13.09 6.06
CA SER A 76 -10.75 -13.91 7.28
C SER A 76 -10.19 -15.32 7.08
N GLY A 77 -10.26 -15.85 5.85
CA GLY A 77 -9.87 -17.21 5.49
C GLY A 77 -10.85 -18.26 6.01
N ILE A 78 -12.07 -17.85 6.37
CA ILE A 78 -13.11 -18.73 6.91
C ILE A 78 -14.05 -19.11 5.76
N GLU A 79 -13.89 -20.34 5.28
CA GLU A 79 -14.65 -20.90 4.16
C GLU A 79 -15.19 -22.29 4.49
N HIS A 80 -16.39 -22.59 4.00
CA HIS A 80 -17.07 -23.86 4.22
C HIS A 80 -17.72 -24.36 2.93
N VAL A 81 -17.64 -25.66 2.67
CA VAL A 81 -18.53 -26.33 1.71
C VAL A 81 -19.78 -26.73 2.48
N ILE A 82 -20.91 -26.06 2.22
CA ILE A 82 -22.17 -26.28 2.95
C ILE A 82 -22.82 -27.59 2.51
N VAL A 83 -22.89 -27.77 1.19
CA VAL A 83 -23.23 -29.01 0.50
C VAL A 83 -22.38 -29.06 -0.77
N ASP A 84 -22.33 -30.22 -1.43
CA ASP A 84 -21.60 -30.33 -2.71
C ASP A 84 -22.07 -29.26 -3.71
N GLY A 85 -21.11 -28.53 -4.29
CA GLY A 85 -21.37 -27.38 -5.18
C GLY A 85 -21.76 -26.06 -4.51
N VAL A 86 -21.82 -25.96 -3.18
CA VAL A 86 -22.17 -24.72 -2.45
C VAL A 86 -21.07 -24.34 -1.46
N VAL A 87 -20.43 -23.20 -1.70
CA VAL A 87 -19.35 -22.65 -0.86
C VAL A 87 -19.82 -21.37 -0.17
N GLN A 88 -19.50 -21.24 1.11
CA GLN A 88 -19.69 -20.03 1.90
C GLN A 88 -18.33 -19.46 2.30
N SER A 89 -18.12 -18.17 2.05
CA SER A 89 -16.98 -17.41 2.58
C SER A 89 -17.51 -16.35 3.56
N ILE A 90 -16.89 -16.24 4.74
CA ILE A 90 -17.37 -15.32 5.79
C ILE A 90 -16.54 -14.04 5.79
N LYS A 91 -17.19 -12.92 5.49
CA LYS A 91 -16.63 -11.58 5.74
C LYS A 91 -16.81 -11.21 7.22
N LEU A 92 -15.72 -10.91 7.90
CA LEU A 92 -15.73 -10.49 9.30
C LEU A 92 -15.35 -9.01 9.40
N ILE A 93 -16.17 -8.20 10.07
CA ILE A 93 -15.84 -6.82 10.42
C ILE A 93 -16.07 -6.66 11.92
N THR A 94 -15.05 -6.17 12.63
CA THR A 94 -15.11 -5.92 14.07
C THR A 94 -15.06 -4.43 14.36
N GLU A 95 -15.67 -4.05 15.48
CA GLU A 95 -15.68 -2.65 15.92
C GLU A 95 -14.25 -2.14 16.18
N GLU A 96 -13.44 -2.94 16.85
CA GLU A 96 -12.08 -2.57 17.27
C GLU A 96 -11.17 -2.29 16.08
N ALA A 97 -11.10 -3.21 15.12
CA ALA A 97 -10.28 -3.04 13.92
C ALA A 97 -10.76 -1.86 13.06
N SER A 98 -12.08 -1.71 12.91
CA SER A 98 -12.69 -0.59 12.17
C SER A 98 -12.38 0.77 12.80
N ARG A 99 -12.47 0.88 14.13
CA ARG A 99 -12.11 2.10 14.86
C ARG A 99 -10.63 2.42 14.71
N ARG A 100 -9.77 1.41 14.90
CA ARG A 100 -8.31 1.55 14.85
C ARG A 100 -7.81 1.98 13.47
N ILE A 101 -8.32 1.40 12.38
CA ILE A 101 -7.92 1.82 11.03
C ILE A 101 -8.44 3.21 10.67
N ALA A 102 -9.61 3.60 11.17
CA ALA A 102 -10.13 4.96 11.00
C ALA A 102 -9.26 5.98 11.75
N GLU A 103 -8.94 5.73 13.02
CA GLU A 103 -8.03 6.57 13.83
C GLU A 103 -6.67 6.74 13.12
N PHE A 104 -6.10 5.62 12.66
CA PHE A 104 -4.86 5.64 11.89
C PHE A 104 -4.98 6.49 10.61
N ALA A 105 -6.09 6.41 9.88
CA ALA A 105 -6.27 7.18 8.65
C ALA A 105 -6.31 8.70 8.90
N PHE A 106 -7.02 9.14 9.94
CA PHE A 106 -7.06 10.55 10.32
C PHE A 106 -5.72 11.03 10.90
N GLU A 107 -5.03 10.22 11.69
CA GLU A 107 -3.68 10.53 12.18
C GLU A 107 -2.69 10.64 11.03
N TYR A 108 -2.71 9.69 10.09
CA TYR A 108 -1.90 9.72 8.88
C TYR A 108 -2.16 10.99 8.08
N ALA A 109 -3.44 11.35 7.88
CA ALA A 109 -3.82 12.55 7.17
C ALA A 109 -3.20 13.82 7.80
N ARG A 110 -3.31 13.97 9.13
CA ARG A 110 -2.68 15.10 9.85
C ARG A 110 -1.17 15.13 9.71
N ASN A 111 -0.51 14.01 9.99
CA ASN A 111 0.95 13.91 10.00
C ASN A 111 1.58 14.12 8.61
N ASN A 112 0.81 13.88 7.55
CA ASN A 112 1.24 14.04 6.16
C ASN A 112 0.54 15.22 5.46
N HIS A 113 -0.05 16.15 6.22
CA HIS A 113 -0.68 17.38 5.71
C HIS A 113 -1.74 17.15 4.63
N ARG A 114 -2.50 16.06 4.74
CA ARG A 114 -3.65 15.76 3.90
C ARG A 114 -4.89 16.48 4.42
N SER A 115 -5.81 16.76 3.51
CA SER A 115 -6.98 17.60 3.77
C SER A 115 -8.25 16.79 3.95
N ASN A 116 -8.38 15.69 3.22
CA ASN A 116 -9.63 14.93 3.11
C ASN A 116 -9.41 13.43 3.34
N VAL A 117 -10.32 12.80 4.10
CA VAL A 117 -10.42 11.36 4.26
C VAL A 117 -11.77 10.88 3.76
N THR A 118 -11.78 9.95 2.81
CA THR A 118 -12.98 9.30 2.28
C THR A 118 -13.08 7.86 2.78
N ALA A 119 -14.18 7.51 3.46
CA ALA A 119 -14.50 6.11 3.76
C ALA A 119 -15.17 5.43 2.57
N VAL A 120 -14.56 4.35 2.05
CA VAL A 120 -15.08 3.59 0.90
C VAL A 120 -15.81 2.34 1.37
N HIS A 121 -17.06 2.16 0.95
CA HIS A 121 -17.93 1.10 1.46
C HIS A 121 -18.97 0.58 0.46
N LYS A 122 -19.66 -0.51 0.79
CA LYS A 122 -20.88 -1.03 0.12
C LYS A 122 -21.99 -1.29 1.13
N ALA A 123 -22.14 -0.40 2.12
CA ALA A 123 -23.14 -0.50 3.19
C ALA A 123 -24.62 -0.50 2.72
N ASN A 124 -24.89 -0.13 1.46
CA ASN A 124 -26.20 -0.29 0.84
C ASN A 124 -26.59 -1.77 0.63
N ILE A 125 -25.60 -2.64 0.40
CA ILE A 125 -25.77 -4.09 0.25
C ILE A 125 -25.39 -4.80 1.55
N MET A 126 -24.18 -4.52 2.05
CA MET A 126 -23.62 -5.12 3.27
C MET A 126 -23.95 -4.28 4.51
N ARG A 127 -25.25 -4.20 4.83
CA ARG A 127 -25.78 -3.27 5.84
C ARG A 127 -25.18 -3.41 7.24
N MET A 128 -24.85 -4.63 7.67
CA MET A 128 -24.30 -4.86 9.01
C MET A 128 -22.77 -4.72 9.05
N SER A 129 -22.05 -5.39 8.15
CA SER A 129 -20.58 -5.38 8.14
C SER A 129 -20.03 -4.02 7.74
N ASP A 130 -20.37 -3.54 6.54
CA ASP A 130 -19.88 -2.24 6.06
C ASP A 130 -20.56 -1.09 6.79
N GLY A 131 -21.78 -1.31 7.30
CA GLY A 131 -22.45 -0.34 8.18
C GLY A 131 -21.69 -0.13 9.49
N LEU A 132 -21.19 -1.20 10.11
CA LEU A 132 -20.36 -1.10 11.32
C LEU A 132 -19.03 -0.37 11.04
N PHE A 133 -18.35 -0.72 9.95
CA PHE A 133 -17.12 -0.03 9.52
C PHE A 133 -17.37 1.48 9.35
N LEU A 134 -18.42 1.83 8.59
CA LEU A 134 -18.78 3.22 8.30
C LEU A 134 -19.17 3.99 9.58
N GLN A 135 -19.89 3.34 10.50
CA GLN A 135 -20.23 3.91 11.79
C GLN A 135 -18.97 4.30 12.57
N LYS A 136 -17.94 3.42 12.63
CA LYS A 136 -16.70 3.75 13.33
C LYS A 136 -15.91 4.86 12.64
N CYS A 137 -15.89 4.91 11.32
CA CYS A 137 -15.29 6.04 10.60
C CYS A 137 -15.99 7.38 10.96
N ARG A 138 -17.33 7.40 11.03
CA ARG A 138 -18.11 8.58 11.44
C ARG A 138 -17.78 9.03 12.85
N GLU A 139 -17.77 8.10 13.81
CA GLU A 139 -17.43 8.39 15.22
C GLU A 139 -16.03 9.00 15.36
N VAL A 140 -15.03 8.50 14.62
CA VAL A 140 -13.68 9.05 14.62
C VAL A 140 -13.64 10.44 13.96
N ALA A 141 -14.36 10.61 12.85
CA ALA A 141 -14.46 11.90 12.14
C ALA A 141 -15.10 13.00 13.01
N GLU A 142 -15.98 12.65 13.95
CA GLU A 142 -16.54 13.59 14.92
C GLU A 142 -15.48 14.22 15.82
N ASN A 143 -14.41 13.49 16.12
CA ASN A 143 -13.30 13.96 16.94
C ASN A 143 -12.17 14.59 16.11
N CYS A 144 -12.28 14.61 14.77
CA CYS A 144 -11.23 15.05 13.86
C CYS A 144 -11.72 16.10 12.85
N LYS A 145 -12.24 17.23 13.35
CA LYS A 145 -12.88 18.28 12.53
C LYS A 145 -11.94 19.10 11.65
N ASP A 146 -10.64 19.00 11.87
CA ASP A 146 -9.58 19.60 11.06
C ASP A 146 -9.39 18.90 9.70
N ILE A 147 -9.87 17.67 9.57
CA ILE A 147 -9.83 16.88 8.33
C ILE A 147 -11.25 16.74 7.78
N LYS A 148 -11.45 17.04 6.49
CA LYS A 148 -12.76 16.87 5.85
C LYS A 148 -13.05 15.38 5.69
N PHE A 149 -14.22 14.95 6.13
CA PHE A 149 -14.67 13.56 5.99
C PHE A 149 -15.80 13.44 4.97
N ASN A 150 -15.71 12.44 4.10
CA ASN A 150 -16.77 12.06 3.18
C ASN A 150 -16.87 10.53 3.04
N GLU A 151 -17.98 10.08 2.47
CA GLU A 151 -18.29 8.66 2.29
C GLU A 151 -18.64 8.43 0.83
N MET A 152 -18.18 7.32 0.27
CA MET A 152 -18.48 6.99 -1.12
C MET A 152 -18.63 5.49 -1.31
N TYR A 153 -19.57 5.10 -2.18
CA TYR A 153 -19.72 3.70 -2.54
C TYR A 153 -18.53 3.21 -3.37
N LEU A 154 -18.07 1.98 -3.12
CA LEU A 154 -16.92 1.38 -3.82
C LEU A 154 -17.02 1.47 -5.34
N ASP A 155 -18.19 1.15 -5.90
CA ASP A 155 -18.42 1.22 -7.35
C ASP A 155 -18.36 2.65 -7.88
N THR A 156 -18.89 3.63 -7.15
CA THR A 156 -18.74 5.06 -7.49
C THR A 156 -17.29 5.50 -7.41
N VAL A 157 -16.54 5.07 -6.39
CA VAL A 157 -15.11 5.35 -6.29
C VAL A 157 -14.37 4.78 -7.49
N CYS A 158 -14.58 3.51 -7.84
CA CYS A 158 -13.94 2.90 -9.01
C CYS A 158 -14.26 3.65 -10.32
N LEU A 159 -15.52 4.03 -10.53
CA LEU A 159 -15.95 4.80 -11.70
C LEU A 159 -15.26 6.17 -11.76
N ASN A 160 -15.29 6.90 -10.66
CA ASN A 160 -14.71 8.24 -10.57
C ASN A 160 -13.18 8.21 -10.66
N MET A 161 -12.54 7.21 -10.07
CA MET A 161 -11.09 7.04 -10.03
C MET A 161 -10.46 6.96 -11.42
N VAL A 162 -11.12 6.29 -12.36
CA VAL A 162 -10.65 6.18 -13.76
C VAL A 162 -11.07 7.35 -14.64
N GLN A 163 -11.93 8.24 -14.14
CA GLN A 163 -12.37 9.44 -14.87
C GLN A 163 -11.59 10.67 -14.45
N ASP A 164 -11.48 10.89 -13.14
CA ASP A 164 -10.81 12.02 -12.51
C ASP A 164 -10.29 11.61 -11.12
N PRO A 165 -9.06 11.05 -11.03
CA PRO A 165 -8.46 10.66 -9.76
C PRO A 165 -8.08 11.87 -8.87
N SER A 166 -7.97 13.09 -9.43
CA SER A 166 -7.53 14.29 -8.69
C SER A 166 -8.50 14.69 -7.56
N GLN A 167 -9.74 14.19 -7.60
CA GLN A 167 -10.76 14.44 -6.57
C GLN A 167 -10.49 13.71 -5.24
N PHE A 168 -9.57 12.73 -5.21
CA PHE A 168 -9.31 11.89 -4.05
C PHE A 168 -8.00 12.28 -3.34
N ASP A 169 -7.98 12.09 -2.02
CA ASP A 169 -6.82 12.38 -1.16
C ASP A 169 -6.48 11.10 -0.35
N VAL A 170 -6.98 10.96 0.87
CA VAL A 170 -6.85 9.72 1.66
C VAL A 170 -8.11 8.87 1.54
N LEU A 171 -7.97 7.61 1.15
CA LEU A 171 -9.07 6.64 1.08
C LEU A 171 -8.90 5.57 2.15
N VAL A 172 -9.85 5.46 3.09
CA VAL A 172 -9.85 4.43 4.13
C VAL A 172 -10.94 3.38 3.86
N MET A 173 -10.60 2.09 3.94
CA MET A 173 -11.54 1.04 3.55
C MET A 173 -11.22 -0.35 4.14
N PRO A 174 -12.23 -1.27 4.14
CA PRO A 174 -12.03 -2.68 4.47
C PRO A 174 -11.08 -3.41 3.51
N ASN A 175 -10.68 -4.61 3.94
CA ASN A 175 -9.55 -5.34 3.39
C ASN A 175 -9.60 -5.59 1.87
N LEU A 176 -10.64 -6.24 1.34
CA LEU A 176 -10.69 -6.56 -0.10
C LEU A 176 -10.79 -5.30 -0.97
N TYR A 177 -11.47 -4.26 -0.50
CA TYR A 177 -11.64 -3.03 -1.27
C TYR A 177 -10.30 -2.31 -1.40
N GLY A 178 -9.54 -2.29 -0.31
CA GLY A 178 -8.20 -1.73 -0.28
C GLY A 178 -7.23 -2.48 -1.18
N ASP A 179 -7.36 -3.81 -1.26
CA ASP A 179 -6.59 -4.61 -2.22
C ASP A 179 -6.82 -4.14 -3.65
N ILE A 180 -8.09 -4.10 -4.07
CA ILE A 180 -8.50 -3.76 -5.43
C ILE A 180 -8.17 -2.30 -5.76
N LEU A 181 -8.56 -1.35 -4.89
CA LEU A 181 -8.38 0.07 -5.16
C LEU A 181 -6.92 0.50 -5.14
N SER A 182 -6.09 -0.11 -4.29
CA SER A 182 -4.66 0.25 -4.29
C SER A 182 -3.92 -0.25 -5.54
N ASP A 183 -4.29 -1.41 -6.08
CA ASP A 183 -3.77 -1.88 -7.37
C ASP A 183 -4.33 -1.06 -8.54
N LEU A 184 -5.58 -0.61 -8.47
CA LEU A 184 -6.16 0.34 -9.43
C LEU A 184 -5.35 1.65 -9.44
N CYS A 185 -5.10 2.25 -8.27
CA CYS A 185 -4.31 3.47 -8.14
C CYS A 185 -2.87 3.29 -8.65
N ALA A 186 -2.25 2.13 -8.39
CA ALA A 186 -0.94 1.79 -8.95
C ALA A 186 -0.96 1.82 -10.49
N GLY A 187 -2.01 1.29 -11.11
CA GLY A 187 -2.21 1.32 -12.56
C GLY A 187 -2.29 2.74 -13.15
N LEU A 188 -2.84 3.71 -12.40
CA LEU A 188 -2.94 5.11 -12.85
C LEU A 188 -1.57 5.78 -12.98
N ILE A 189 -0.64 5.45 -12.06
CA ILE A 189 0.70 6.07 -12.00
C ILE A 189 1.76 5.27 -12.76
N GLY A 190 1.35 4.18 -13.43
CA GLY A 190 2.17 3.42 -14.37
C GLY A 190 2.61 2.03 -13.87
N GLY A 191 2.03 1.56 -12.77
CA GLY A 191 2.01 0.15 -12.38
C GLY A 191 2.74 -0.20 -11.08
N LEU A 192 2.68 -1.48 -10.74
CA LEU A 192 3.21 -2.01 -9.47
C LEU A 192 4.74 -1.86 -9.30
N GLY A 193 5.48 -1.63 -10.38
CA GLY A 193 6.94 -1.44 -10.36
C GLY A 193 7.39 -0.13 -9.72
N VAL A 194 6.48 0.84 -9.58
CA VAL A 194 6.77 2.16 -9.01
C VAL A 194 5.98 2.49 -7.74
N THR A 195 5.08 1.60 -7.30
CA THR A 195 4.21 1.86 -6.14
C THR A 195 4.82 1.31 -4.85
N PRO A 196 5.09 2.15 -3.85
CA PRO A 196 5.58 1.68 -2.55
C PRO A 196 4.45 1.21 -1.62
N SER A 197 4.79 0.44 -0.58
CA SER A 197 3.84 0.08 0.46
C SER A 197 4.49 -0.01 1.85
N GLY A 198 3.73 0.38 2.87
CA GLY A 198 4.05 0.16 4.28
C GLY A 198 2.91 -0.57 4.99
N ASN A 199 3.25 -1.54 5.82
CA ASN A 199 2.31 -2.21 6.72
C ASN A 199 2.67 -1.83 8.15
N ILE A 200 1.77 -1.12 8.82
CA ILE A 200 1.98 -0.61 10.17
C ILE A 200 1.22 -1.50 11.14
N GLY A 201 1.88 -1.90 12.23
CA GLY A 201 1.33 -2.76 13.26
C GLY A 201 1.27 -2.15 14.64
N ALA A 202 0.82 -2.95 15.61
CA ALA A 202 0.92 -2.61 17.02
C ALA A 202 2.39 -2.50 17.49
N ASN A 203 2.60 -1.83 18.62
CA ASN A 203 3.86 -1.84 19.37
C ASN A 203 5.08 -1.33 18.56
N GLY A 204 4.83 -0.43 17.60
CA GLY A 204 5.85 0.18 16.76
C GLY A 204 6.42 -0.72 15.68
N VAL A 205 5.84 -1.90 15.41
CA VAL A 205 6.29 -2.74 14.29
C VAL A 205 5.81 -2.17 12.97
N ALA A 206 6.70 -2.05 11.99
CA ALA A 206 6.36 -1.68 10.62
C ALA A 206 7.17 -2.47 9.60
N ILE A 207 6.51 -2.96 8.56
CA ILE A 207 7.14 -3.66 7.43
C ILE A 207 6.85 -2.90 6.15
N PHE A 208 7.89 -2.39 5.51
CA PHE A 208 7.84 -1.72 4.22
C PHE A 208 8.18 -2.71 3.11
N GLU A 209 7.40 -2.71 2.04
CA GLU A 209 7.52 -3.73 0.99
C GLU A 209 7.11 -3.22 -0.40
N SER A 210 7.70 -3.84 -1.42
CA SER A 210 7.21 -3.73 -2.79
C SER A 210 5.85 -4.41 -2.94
N VAL A 211 4.97 -3.86 -3.77
CA VAL A 211 3.65 -4.45 -4.06
C VAL A 211 3.66 -5.45 -5.21
N HIS A 212 4.68 -5.41 -6.06
CA HIS A 212 4.81 -6.32 -7.21
C HIS A 212 5.19 -7.75 -6.79
N GLY A 213 4.99 -8.70 -7.70
CA GLY A 213 5.41 -10.09 -7.53
C GLY A 213 6.93 -10.31 -7.65
N THR A 214 7.35 -11.57 -7.60
CA THR A 214 8.77 -11.96 -7.69
C THR A 214 9.38 -11.87 -9.10
N ALA A 215 8.55 -11.63 -10.12
CA ALA A 215 8.94 -11.58 -11.55
C ALA A 215 9.92 -12.71 -11.96
N PRO A 216 9.50 -14.00 -11.87
CA PRO A 216 10.39 -15.14 -12.10
C PRO A 216 11.03 -15.20 -13.49
N ASP A 217 10.36 -14.59 -14.48
CA ASP A 217 10.78 -14.48 -15.87
C ASP A 217 12.03 -13.62 -16.09
N ILE A 218 12.32 -12.69 -15.17
CA ILE A 218 13.50 -11.81 -15.20
C ILE A 218 14.39 -11.95 -13.95
N ALA A 219 14.16 -12.99 -13.15
CA ALA A 219 14.96 -13.22 -11.94
C ALA A 219 16.42 -13.52 -12.31
N GLY A 220 17.36 -12.77 -11.73
CA GLY A 220 18.80 -12.94 -11.96
C GLY A 220 19.32 -12.35 -13.28
N THR A 221 18.49 -11.63 -14.04
CA THR A 221 18.89 -11.04 -15.33
C THR A 221 19.29 -9.56 -15.24
N ASP A 222 19.30 -8.97 -14.05
CA ASP A 222 19.66 -7.56 -13.82
C ASP A 222 18.77 -6.57 -14.62
N MET A 223 17.48 -6.89 -14.78
CA MET A 223 16.51 -6.08 -15.55
C MET A 223 15.37 -5.49 -14.70
N ALA A 224 15.28 -5.85 -13.42
CA ALA A 224 14.19 -5.43 -12.56
C ALA A 224 14.22 -3.92 -12.29
N ASN A 225 13.06 -3.30 -12.10
CA ASN A 225 12.95 -1.93 -11.63
C ASN A 225 12.95 -1.89 -10.10
N PRO A 226 13.95 -1.28 -9.45
CA PRO A 226 14.01 -1.21 -7.99
C PRO A 226 13.14 -0.10 -7.38
N THR A 227 12.46 0.72 -8.20
CA THR A 227 11.74 1.94 -7.75
C THR A 227 10.75 1.66 -6.63
N ALA A 228 9.86 0.66 -6.76
CA ALA A 228 8.87 0.35 -5.71
C ALA A 228 9.50 0.02 -4.35
N LEU A 229 10.55 -0.81 -4.33
CA LEU A 229 11.22 -1.18 -3.07
C LEU A 229 12.05 -0.01 -2.51
N LEU A 230 12.68 0.78 -3.37
CA LEU A 230 13.40 1.99 -2.99
C LEU A 230 12.46 3.03 -2.36
N LEU A 231 11.31 3.30 -2.97
CA LEU A 231 10.30 4.21 -2.41
C LEU A 231 9.67 3.66 -1.13
N SER A 232 9.57 2.34 -0.98
CA SER A 232 9.17 1.71 0.29
C SER A 232 10.23 1.94 1.38
N ALA A 233 11.52 1.90 1.02
CA ALA A 233 12.59 2.28 1.92
C ALA A 233 12.56 3.79 2.27
N VAL A 234 12.19 4.66 1.32
CA VAL A 234 11.92 6.09 1.58
C VAL A 234 10.79 6.26 2.61
N MET A 235 9.68 5.51 2.46
CA MET A 235 8.60 5.49 3.45
C MET A 235 9.10 5.04 4.83
N MET A 236 9.97 4.01 4.88
CA MET A 236 10.60 3.54 6.11
C MET A 236 11.44 4.63 6.78
N LEU A 237 12.28 5.33 6.01
CA LEU A 237 13.10 6.42 6.52
C LEU A 237 12.25 7.55 7.10
N ARG A 238 11.15 7.93 6.44
CA ARG A 238 10.20 8.92 6.98
C ARG A 238 9.58 8.45 8.29
N HIS A 239 9.16 7.19 8.37
CA HIS A 239 8.59 6.60 9.58
C HIS A 239 9.59 6.58 10.76
N MET A 240 10.88 6.41 10.47
CA MET A 240 11.96 6.48 11.47
C MET A 240 12.38 7.90 11.87
N GLY A 241 11.77 8.95 11.30
CA GLY A 241 12.14 10.34 11.53
C GLY A 241 13.37 10.82 10.74
N LEU A 242 13.85 10.05 9.76
CA LEU A 242 15.00 10.37 8.90
C LEU A 242 14.56 11.10 7.62
N ALA A 243 13.75 12.14 7.77
CA ALA A 243 13.08 12.83 6.67
C ALA A 243 14.03 13.44 5.63
N SER A 244 15.19 13.95 6.05
CA SER A 244 16.21 14.51 5.14
C SER A 244 16.79 13.45 4.18
N HIS A 245 17.11 12.26 4.71
CA HIS A 245 17.61 11.14 3.91
C HIS A 245 16.53 10.64 2.94
N ALA A 246 15.30 10.53 3.42
CA ALA A 246 14.16 10.14 2.60
C ALA A 246 13.96 11.11 1.41
N ALA A 247 13.93 12.42 1.68
CA ALA A 247 13.75 13.45 0.66
C ALA A 247 14.86 13.44 -0.39
N LYS A 248 16.12 13.27 0.04
CA LYS A 248 17.28 13.20 -0.86
C LYS A 248 17.23 12.00 -1.79
N ILE A 249 16.89 10.81 -1.27
CA ILE A 249 16.77 9.58 -2.06
C ILE A 249 15.58 9.67 -3.03
N GLU A 250 14.43 10.16 -2.55
CA GLU A 250 13.22 10.32 -3.38
C GLU A 250 13.46 11.31 -4.53
N ALA A 251 14.04 12.47 -4.23
CA ALA A 251 14.37 13.47 -5.24
C ALA A 251 15.35 12.93 -6.29
N ALA A 252 16.37 12.17 -5.88
CA ALA A 252 17.30 11.53 -6.82
C ALA A 252 16.61 10.47 -7.70
N CYS A 253 15.72 9.66 -7.13
CA CYS A 253 14.92 8.67 -7.87
C CYS A 253 14.05 9.37 -8.93
N PHE A 254 13.23 10.34 -8.52
CA PHE A 254 12.37 11.08 -9.45
C PHE A 254 13.14 11.87 -10.49
N ALA A 255 14.27 12.48 -10.11
CA ALA A 255 15.11 13.19 -11.07
C ALA A 255 15.74 12.23 -12.11
N THR A 256 16.05 11.00 -11.72
CA THR A 256 16.55 9.95 -12.65
C THR A 256 15.46 9.54 -13.63
N ILE A 257 14.24 9.31 -13.13
CA ILE A 257 13.11 8.94 -13.98
C ILE A 257 12.75 10.08 -14.95
N LYS A 258 12.71 11.32 -14.45
CA LYS A 258 12.46 12.54 -15.22
C LYS A 258 13.47 12.75 -16.35
N ASP A 259 14.75 12.48 -16.09
CA ASP A 259 15.83 12.66 -17.09
C ASP A 259 15.72 11.65 -18.25
N GLY A 260 15.14 10.47 -18.00
CA GLY A 260 14.82 9.49 -19.03
C GLY A 260 16.00 8.71 -19.62
N LYS A 261 17.26 9.02 -19.25
CA LYS A 261 18.45 8.40 -19.84
C LYS A 261 18.73 6.97 -19.36
N SER A 262 18.53 6.70 -18.06
CA SER A 262 18.87 5.42 -17.44
C SER A 262 17.65 4.58 -17.07
N LEU A 263 16.54 4.72 -17.81
CA LEU A 263 15.30 4.02 -17.49
C LEU A 263 15.42 2.50 -17.69
N THR A 264 14.85 1.74 -16.74
CA THR A 264 14.63 0.29 -16.88
C THR A 264 13.59 0.00 -17.98
N LYS A 265 13.54 -1.26 -18.42
CA LYS A 265 12.73 -1.68 -19.58
C LYS A 265 11.23 -1.47 -19.38
N ASP A 266 10.71 -1.70 -18.19
CA ASP A 266 9.31 -1.48 -17.82
C ASP A 266 8.91 0.00 -17.82
N LEU A 267 9.86 0.92 -17.58
CA LEU A 267 9.66 2.36 -17.71
C LEU A 267 9.85 2.88 -19.14
N GLY A 268 10.09 1.98 -20.11
CA GLY A 268 10.28 2.30 -21.53
C GLY A 268 11.73 2.52 -21.96
N GLY A 269 12.70 2.29 -21.07
CA GLY A 269 14.12 2.39 -21.39
C GLY A 269 14.78 1.06 -21.78
N SER A 270 16.11 1.02 -21.65
CA SER A 270 16.93 -0.17 -21.95
C SER A 270 18.07 -0.38 -20.95
N ALA A 271 18.10 0.39 -19.87
CA ALA A 271 19.12 0.29 -18.84
C ALA A 271 18.94 -0.96 -17.98
N LYS A 272 20.04 -1.47 -17.42
CA LYS A 272 20.00 -2.52 -16.40
C LYS A 272 19.54 -1.96 -15.07
N CYS A 273 19.15 -2.85 -14.16
CA CYS A 273 18.85 -2.51 -12.77
C CYS A 273 20.07 -1.85 -12.11
N SER A 274 21.29 -2.35 -12.37
CA SER A 274 22.54 -1.76 -11.89
C SER A 274 22.74 -0.32 -12.37
N ASP A 275 22.55 -0.07 -13.67
CA ASP A 275 22.81 1.24 -14.30
C ASP A 275 21.83 2.30 -13.77
N PHE A 276 20.56 1.93 -13.61
CA PHE A 276 19.55 2.80 -12.97
C PHE A 276 19.92 3.11 -11.52
N THR A 277 20.38 2.11 -10.76
CA THR A 277 20.80 2.26 -9.36
C THR A 277 22.05 3.15 -9.24
N GLU A 278 23.02 3.00 -10.13
CA GLU A 278 24.25 3.81 -10.14
C GLU A 278 23.95 5.28 -10.42
N GLU A 279 23.05 5.58 -11.36
CA GLU A 279 22.65 6.95 -11.65
C GLU A 279 21.92 7.61 -10.47
N ILE A 280 21.04 6.87 -9.76
CA ILE A 280 20.44 7.35 -8.52
C ILE A 280 21.53 7.60 -7.47
N CYS A 281 22.46 6.66 -7.27
CA CYS A 281 23.57 6.82 -6.33
C CYS A 281 24.41 8.06 -6.62
N ARG A 282 24.68 8.34 -7.91
CA ARG A 282 25.40 9.53 -8.34
C ARG A 282 24.64 10.80 -7.94
N ARG A 283 23.35 10.88 -8.28
CA ARG A 283 22.51 12.04 -7.95
C ARG A 283 22.34 12.26 -6.46
N VAL A 284 22.20 11.19 -5.66
CA VAL A 284 22.17 11.30 -4.19
C VAL A 284 23.45 11.92 -3.65
N LYS A 285 24.63 11.60 -4.20
CA LYS A 285 25.90 12.18 -3.73
C LYS A 285 26.05 13.66 -4.09
N ASP A 286 25.44 14.08 -5.19
CA ASP A 286 25.51 15.46 -5.70
C ASP A 286 24.47 16.39 -5.06
N LEU A 287 23.44 15.85 -4.43
CA LEU A 287 22.47 16.62 -3.63
C LEU A 287 23.08 16.94 -2.26
N ASP A 288 22.82 18.12 -1.71
CA ASP A 288 23.17 18.48 -0.34
C ASP A 288 22.20 17.85 0.67
#